data_AF-A0A381WAW6-F1
#
_entry.id   AF-A0A381WAW6-F1
#
_cell.length_a   1.000
_cell.length_b   1.000
_cell.length_c   1.000
_cell.angle_alpha   90.00
_cell.angle_beta   90.00
_cell.angle_gamma   90.00
#
_symmetry.space_group_name_H-M   'P 1'
#
loop_
_entity.id
_entity.type
_entity.pdbx_description
1 polymer ?
#
loop_
_entity_poly.entity_id
_entity_poly.type
_entity_poly.pdbx_seq_one_letter_code
_entity_poly.pdbx_strand_id
1 'polypeptide(L)' 'MGFGGISLSSLIIILVIILLLFGTKRLKSVGWDLGKALKGFKKAIQDDEDKKKEKK' A
#
# COMPACT_ATOMS: atom_id res chain seq x y z
N MET A 1 22.33 16.57 6.82
CA MET A 1 22.01 15.13 6.86
C MET A 1 20.50 14.95 6.94
N GLY A 2 19.78 15.35 5.89
CA GLY A 2 18.34 15.11 5.76
C GLY A 2 18.10 13.75 5.12
N PHE A 3 16.84 13.32 5.04
CA PHE A 3 16.33 12.12 4.35
C PHE A 3 16.60 12.12 2.82
N GLY A 4 17.85 12.32 2.40
CA GLY A 4 18.32 12.35 1.01
C GLY A 4 19.19 11.15 0.62
N GLY A 5 19.20 10.10 1.45
CA GLY A 5 19.91 8.84 1.18
C GLY A 5 19.02 7.71 0.64
N ILE A 6 17.69 7.87 0.74
CA ILE A 6 16.74 6.94 0.12
C ILE A 6 16.45 7.47 -1.28
N SER A 7 17.41 7.28 -2.18
CA SER A 7 17.19 7.49 -3.60
C SER A 7 16.17 6.44 -4.09
N LEU A 8 15.25 6.86 -4.97
CA LEU A 8 14.26 5.97 -5.60
C LEU A 8 14.90 4.69 -6.16
N SER A 9 16.13 4.81 -6.70
CA SER A 9 16.94 3.70 -7.19
C SER A 9 17.25 2.64 -6.12
N SER A 10 17.59 3.06 -4.89
CA SER A 10 17.85 2.16 -3.77
C SER A 10 16.58 1.38 -3.37
N LEU A 11 15.43 2.06 -3.35
CA LEU A 11 14.14 1.44 -3.03
C LEU A 11 13.76 0.36 -4.05
N ILE A 12 14.03 0.61 -5.34
CA ILE A 12 13.77 -0.35 -6.42
C ILE A 12 14.66 -1.60 -6.27
N ILE A 13 15.94 -1.42 -5.96
CA ILE A 13 16.88 -2.53 -5.74
C ILE A 13 16.41 -3.42 -4.59
N ILE A 14 16.00 -2.81 -3.48
CA ILE A 14 15.47 -3.55 -2.32
C ILE A 14 14.18 -4.29 -2.69
N LEU A 15 13.28 -3.65 -3.44
CA LEU A 15 12.05 -4.27 -3.94
C LEU A 15 12.35 -5.52 -4.79
N VAL A 16 13.32 -5.44 -5.70
CA VAL A 16 13.73 -6.57 -6.54
C VAL A 16 14.28 -7.71 -5.70
N ILE A 17 15.10 -7.43 -4.69
CA ILE A 17 15.62 -8.46 -3.78
C ILE A 17 14.47 -9.15 -3.04
N ILE A 18 13.52 -8.40 -2.50
CA ILE A 18 12.33 -8.95 -1.83
C ILE A 18 11.52 -9.83 -2.80
N LEU A 19 11.33 -9.37 -4.05
CA LEU A 19 10.62 -10.14 -5.08
C LEU A 19 11.33 -11.45 -5.41
N LEU A 20 12.66 -11.48 -5.42
CA LEU A 20 13.45 -12.70 -5.66
C LEU A 20 13.39 -13.66 -4.47
N LEU A 21 13.46 -13.16 -3.22
CA LEU A 21 13.40 -13.98 -2.01
C LEU A 21 12.03 -14.61 -1.79
N PHE A 22 10.97 -13.82 -1.90
CA PHE A 22 9.61 -14.28 -1.63
C PHE A 22 8.91 -14.85 -2.87
N GLY A 23 9.39 -14.50 -4.07
CA GLY A 23 8.74 -14.80 -5.34
C GLY A 23 7.51 -13.92 -5.59
N THR A 24 7.23 -13.65 -6.87
CA THR A 24 6.07 -12.84 -7.29
C THR A 24 4.72 -13.45 -6.92
N LYS A 25 4.64 -14.79 -6.81
CA LYS A 25 3.40 -15.51 -6.46
C LYS A 25 2.95 -15.22 -5.03
N ARG A 26 3.87 -15.28 -4.06
CA ARG A 26 3.56 -14.98 -2.65
C ARG A 26 3.20 -13.51 -2.48
N LEU A 27 3.96 -12.61 -3.09
CA LEU A 27 3.68 -11.17 -3.00
C LEU A 27 2.33 -10.81 -3.63
N LYS A 28 1.95 -11.45 -4.75
CA LYS A 28 0.62 -11.25 -5.36
C LYS A 28 -0.51 -11.77 -4.46
N SER A 29 -0.37 -12.94 -3.83
CA SER A 29 -1.39 -13.47 -2.92
C SER A 29 -1.60 -12.53 -1.72
N VAL A 30 -0.50 -12.19 -1.02
CA VAL A 30 -0.56 -11.30 0.15
C VAL A 30 -1.03 -9.91 -0.25
N GLY A 31 -0.56 -9.37 -1.38
CA GLY A 31 -0.99 -8.08 -1.90
C GLY A 31 -2.48 -8.04 -2.28
N TRP A 32 -3.03 -9.16 -2.75
CA TRP A 32 -4.46 -9.27 -3.05
C TRP A 32 -5.31 -9.25 -1.77
N ASP A 33 -4.89 -9.97 -0.73
CA ASP A 33 -5.60 -10.01 0.55
C ASP A 33 -5.51 -8.67 1.28
N LEU A 34 -4.32 -8.06 1.32
CA LEU A 34 -4.12 -6.70 1.84
C LEU A 34 -4.90 -5.68 1.02
N GLY A 35 -4.90 -5.79 -0.31
CA GLY A 35 -5.63 -4.89 -1.20
C GLY A 35 -7.14 -4.94 -0.98
N LYS A 36 -7.70 -6.13 -0.75
CA LYS A 36 -9.12 -6.29 -0.40
C LYS A 36 -9.45 -5.63 0.93
N ALA A 37 -8.61 -5.83 1.96
CA ALA A 37 -8.80 -5.22 3.27
C ALA A 37 -8.73 -3.69 3.20
N LEU A 38 -7.72 -3.15 2.51
CA LEU A 38 -7.55 -1.71 2.31
C LEU A 38 -8.69 -1.09 1.49
N LYS A 39 -9.24 -1.82 0.50
CA LYS A 39 -10.40 -1.36 -0.28
C LYS A 39 -11.65 -1.22 0.58
N GLY A 40 -11.90 -2.18 1.48
CA GLY A 40 -12.99 -2.10 2.46
C GLY A 40 -12.80 -0.93 3.43
N PHE A 41 -11.58 -0.76 3.93
CA PHE A 41 -11.22 0.35 4.82
C PHE A 41 -11.41 1.72 4.16
N LYS A 42 -10.92 1.90 2.92
CA LYS A 42 -11.08 3.14 2.15
C LYS A 42 -12.56 3.46 1.92
N LYS A 43 -13.38 2.46 1.61
CA LYS A 43 -14.82 2.64 1.39
C LYS A 43 -15.54 3.08 2.66
N ALA A 44 -15.20 2.51 3.82
CA ALA A 44 -15.78 2.90 5.10
C ALA A 44 -15.43 4.34 5.48
N ILE A 45 -14.17 4.75 5.29
CA ILE A 45 -13.76 6.15 5.52
C ILE A 45 -14.52 7.11 4.61
N GLN A 46 -14.67 6.76 3.33
CA GLN A 46 -15.35 7.61 2.38
C GLN A 46 -16.86 7.74 2.71
N ASP A 47 -17.53 6.63 3.07
CA ASP A 47 -18.93 6.66 3.50
C ASP A 47 -19.16 7.52 4.76
N ASP A 48 -18.19 7.51 5.69
CA ASP A 48 -18.22 8.35 6.89
C ASP A 48 -18.01 9.84 6.55
N GLU A 49 -17.09 10.16 5.63
CA GLU A 49 -16.89 11.52 5.13
C GLU A 49 -18.11 12.06 4.37
N ASP A 50 -18.74 11.25 3.53
CA ASP A 50 -19.92 11.63 2.77
C ASP A 50 -21.12 11.86 3.71
N LYS A 51 -21.31 10.99 4.72
CA LYS A 51 -22.33 11.19 5.77
C LYS A 51 -22.08 12.43 6.64
N LYS A 52 -20.82 12.81 6.84
CA LYS A 52 -20.45 14.00 7.61
C LYS A 52 -20.70 15.29 6.84
N LYS A 53 -20.68 15.25 5.50
CA LYS A 53 -20.98 16.40 4.63
C LYS A 53 -22.47 16.67 4.47
N GLU A 54 -23.32 15.66 4.57
CA GLU A 54 -24.78 15.81 4.45
C GLU A 54 -25.45 16.37 5.73
N LYS A 55 -24.75 16.30 6.89
CA LYS A 55 -25.24 16.80 8.19
C LYS A 55 -24.78 18.23 8.55
N LYS A 56 -24.20 18.97 7.60
CA LYS A 56 -23.69 20.33 7.82
C LYS A 56 -24.34 21.30 6.85
#